data_AF-A0A3D4YAJ8-F1
#
_entry.id   AF-A0A3D4YAJ8-F1
#
_cell.length_a   1.000
_cell.length_b   1.000
_cell.length_c   1.000
_cell.angle_alpha   90.00
_cell.angle_beta   90.00
_cell.angle_gamma   90.00
#
_symmetry.space_group_name_H-M   'P 1'
#
loop_
_entity.id
_entity.type
_entity.pdbx_description
1 polymer ?
#
loop_
_entity_poly.entity_id
_entity_poly.type
_entity_poly.pdbx_seq_one_letter_code
_entity_poly.pdbx_strand_id
1 'polypeptide(L)'
;MPQEYKHLDAHARCIIFTLRAEGLTLRAIAARANVHHTTISRELKRNTNVQGGYCDKQAQKASVSRRQIASQRQTKMNDPKLRDLVLDQFTAPTV
;
A
#
# COMPACT_ATOMS: atom_id res chain seq x y z
N MET A 1 5.39 21.79 -1.93
CA MET A 1 4.03 21.36 -1.54
C MET A 1 4.14 20.03 -0.82
N PRO A 2 3.54 19.83 0.37
CA PRO A 2 3.57 18.52 1.03
C PRO A 2 2.87 17.51 0.15
N GLN A 3 3.57 16.45 -0.22
CA GLN A 3 3.03 15.38 -1.04
C GLN A 3 2.28 14.42 -0.12
N GLU A 4 0.98 14.64 0.05
CA GLU A 4 0.16 13.71 0.81
C GLU A 4 0.22 12.32 0.17
N TYR A 5 0.46 11.31 1.01
CA TYR A 5 0.55 9.94 0.57
C TYR A 5 -0.84 9.42 0.21
N LYS A 6 -1.19 9.52 -1.08
CA LYS A 6 -2.47 9.02 -1.60
C LYS A 6 -2.35 7.55 -1.98
N HIS A 7 -3.13 6.70 -1.31
CA HIS A 7 -3.30 5.31 -1.73
C HIS A 7 -4.07 5.25 -3.04
N LEU A 8 -3.68 4.30 -3.90
CA LEU A 8 -4.44 3.98 -5.10
C LEU A 8 -5.80 3.41 -4.69
N ASP A 9 -6.89 3.97 -5.18
CA ASP A 9 -8.26 3.52 -4.93
C ASP A 9 -8.73 2.49 -5.99
N ALA A 10 -9.94 1.97 -5.83
CA ALA A 10 -10.51 1.01 -6.75
C ALA A 10 -10.76 1.59 -8.15
N HIS A 11 -11.13 2.88 -8.24
CA HIS A 11 -11.41 3.55 -9.51
C HIS A 11 -10.12 3.72 -10.34
N ALA A 12 -9.04 4.17 -9.71
CA ALA A 12 -7.73 4.29 -10.34
C ALA A 12 -7.19 2.94 -10.80
N ARG A 13 -7.44 1.84 -10.06
CA ARG A 13 -7.12 0.47 -10.50
C ARG A 13 -7.90 0.05 -11.75
N CYS A 14 -9.20 0.37 -11.80
CA CYS A 14 -10.04 0.14 -12.97
C CYS A 14 -9.49 0.90 -14.19
N ILE A 15 -9.15 2.18 -14.04
CA ILE A 15 -8.52 2.97 -15.11
C ILE A 15 -7.22 2.32 -15.60
N ILE A 16 -6.33 1.89 -14.69
CA ILE A 16 -5.07 1.23 -15.06
C ILE A 16 -5.35 -0.05 -15.84
N PHE A 17 -6.32 -0.86 -15.42
CA PHE A 17 -6.69 -2.09 -16.11
C PHE A 17 -7.18 -1.83 -17.53
N THR A 18 -8.16 -0.95 -17.69
CA THR A 18 -8.75 -0.61 -19.00
C THR A 18 -7.71 -0.04 -19.96
N LEU A 19 -6.95 0.97 -19.53
CA LEU A 19 -5.98 1.62 -20.40
C LEU A 19 -4.77 0.73 -20.72
N ARG A 20 -4.42 -0.22 -19.85
CA ARG A 20 -3.39 -1.20 -20.16
C ARG A 20 -3.87 -2.21 -21.20
N ALA A 21 -5.14 -2.62 -21.15
CA ALA A 21 -5.74 -3.47 -22.18
C ALA A 21 -5.79 -2.78 -23.56
N GLU A 22 -5.94 -1.45 -23.58
CA GLU A 22 -5.80 -0.61 -24.77
C GLU A 22 -4.35 -0.42 -25.26
N GLY A 23 -3.35 -0.93 -24.53
CA GLY A 23 -1.94 -0.86 -24.92
C GLY A 23 -1.24 0.46 -24.61
N LEU A 24 -1.80 1.31 -23.74
CA LEU A 24 -1.17 2.59 -23.40
C LEU A 24 0.10 2.42 -22.56
N THR A 25 1.04 3.36 -22.72
CA THR A 25 2.25 3.42 -21.90
C THR A 25 1.94 3.84 -20.47
N LEU A 26 2.81 3.44 -19.51
CA LEU A 26 2.63 3.79 -18.09
C LEU A 26 2.52 5.31 -17.84
N ARG A 27 3.21 6.13 -18.64
CA ARG A 27 3.13 7.59 -18.55
C ARG A 27 1.78 8.12 -19.04
N ALA A 28 1.24 7.55 -20.11
CA ALA A 28 -0.08 7.92 -20.63
C ALA A 28 -1.21 7.50 -19.67
N ILE A 29 -1.06 6.35 -19.00
CA ILE A 29 -1.98 5.90 -17.94
C ILE A 29 -1.87 6.81 -16.72
N ALA A 30 -0.65 7.15 -16.29
CA ALA A 30 -0.39 8.05 -15.16
C ALA A 30 -1.11 9.40 -15.28
N ALA A 31 -1.02 10.02 -16.46
CA ALA A 31 -1.69 11.28 -16.75
C ALA A 31 -3.22 11.17 -16.62
N ARG A 32 -3.82 10.05 -17.08
CA ARG A 32 -5.28 9.83 -17.04
C ARG A 32 -5.79 9.41 -15.67
N ALA A 33 -5.02 8.60 -14.94
CA ALA A 33 -5.36 8.14 -13.59
C ALA A 33 -5.01 9.17 -12.50
N ASN A 34 -4.42 10.32 -12.87
CA ASN A 34 -3.95 11.36 -11.96
C ASN A 34 -3.04 10.82 -10.84
N VAL A 35 -2.09 9.96 -11.22
CA VAL A 35 -1.09 9.37 -10.33
C VAL A 35 0.28 9.37 -10.98
N HIS A 36 1.35 9.31 -10.18
CA HIS A 36 2.70 9.22 -10.73
C HIS A 36 2.94 7.85 -11.40
N HIS A 37 3.72 7.83 -12.50
CA HIS A 37 4.00 6.59 -13.24
C HIS A 37 4.68 5.50 -12.39
N THR A 38 5.46 5.88 -11.36
CA THR A 38 6.09 4.93 -10.44
C THR A 38 5.06 4.25 -9.53
N THR A 39 3.95 4.91 -9.21
CA THR A 39 2.83 4.31 -8.49
C THR A 39 2.22 3.18 -9.31
N ILE A 40 2.00 3.40 -10.61
CA ILE A 40 1.48 2.38 -11.53
C ILE A 40 2.49 1.23 -11.67
N SER A 41 3.77 1.53 -11.88
CA SER A 41 4.81 0.49 -11.97
C SER A 41 4.84 -0.41 -10.72
N ARG A 42 4.77 0.18 -9.52
CA ARG A 42 4.72 -0.55 -8.25
C ARG A 42 3.41 -1.34 -8.09
N GLU A 43 2.28 -0.77 -8.49
CA GLU A 43 0.98 -1.45 -8.47
C GLU A 43 0.99 -2.69 -9.37
N LEU A 44 1.48 -2.55 -10.61
CA LEU A 44 1.61 -3.67 -11.55
C LEU A 44 2.58 -4.73 -11.02
N LYS A 45 3.75 -4.33 -10.53
CA LYS A 45 4.74 -5.26 -9.96
C LYS A 45 4.16 -6.09 -8.80
N ARG A 46 3.27 -5.51 -7.98
CA ARG A 46 2.68 -6.18 -6.81
C ARG A 46 1.49 -7.06 -7.12
N ASN A 47 0.73 -6.75 -8.17
CA ASN A 47 -0.57 -7.37 -8.41
C ASN A 47 -0.71 -8.01 -9.81
N THR A 48 0.39 -8.12 -10.56
CA THR A 48 0.43 -8.95 -11.76
C THR A 48 0.56 -10.41 -11.35
N ASN A 49 -0.24 -11.28 -11.95
CA ASN A 49 -0.19 -12.72 -11.68
C ASN A 49 1.03 -13.38 -12.34
N VAL A 50 1.25 -14.67 -12.06
CA VAL A 50 2.39 -15.45 -12.60
C VAL A 50 2.39 -15.50 -14.14
N GLN A 51 1.21 -15.37 -14.75
CA GLN A 51 1.03 -15.37 -16.21
C GLN A 51 1.16 -13.97 -16.84
N GLY A 52 1.51 -12.93 -16.07
CA GLY A 52 1.69 -11.56 -16.58
C GLY A 52 0.41 -10.72 -16.69
N GLY A 53 -0.74 -11.28 -16.32
CA GLY A 53 -2.04 -10.59 -16.32
C GLY A 53 -2.25 -9.72 -15.08
N TYR A 54 -2.88 -8.55 -15.27
CA TYR A 54 -3.31 -7.66 -14.19
C TYR A 54 -4.85 -7.61 -14.14
N CYS A 55 -5.41 -7.70 -12.94
CA CYS A 55 -6.86 -7.55 -12.70
C CYS A 55 -7.07 -6.57 -11.55
N ASP A 56 -7.84 -5.51 -11.81
CA ASP A 56 -8.18 -4.45 -10.86
C ASP A 56 -8.88 -4.99 -9.60
N LYS A 57 -9.86 -5.89 -9.75
CA LYS A 57 -10.62 -6.48 -8.64
C LYS A 57 -9.72 -7.31 -7.73
N GLN A 58 -8.80 -8.10 -8.31
CA GLN A 58 -7.83 -8.89 -7.55
C GLN A 58 -6.84 -7.98 -6.81
N ALA A 59 -6.35 -6.94 -7.48
CA ALA A 59 -5.43 -5.98 -6.88
C ALA A 59 -6.05 -5.23 -5.69
N GLN A 60 -7.33 -4.84 -5.80
CA GLN A 60 -8.08 -4.24 -4.69
C GLN A 60 -8.20 -5.20 -3.51
N LYS A 61 -8.63 -6.45 -3.76
CA LYS A 61 -8.75 -7.48 -2.70
C LYS A 61 -7.40 -7.73 -2.02
N ALA A 62 -6.32 -7.84 -2.78
CA ALA A 62 -4.98 -8.03 -2.24
C ALA A 62 -4.53 -6.83 -1.40
N SER A 63 -4.86 -5.61 -1.82
CA SER A 63 -4.57 -4.39 -1.05
C SER A 63 -5.31 -4.37 0.29
N VAL A 64 -6.59 -4.73 0.31
CA VAL A 64 -7.39 -4.81 1.54
C VAL A 64 -6.84 -5.88 2.47
N SER A 65 -6.55 -7.08 1.95
CA SER A 65 -5.99 -8.18 2.73
C SER A 65 -4.64 -7.81 3.36
N ARG A 66 -3.72 -7.20 2.59
CA ARG A 66 -2.45 -6.71 3.13
C ARG A 66 -2.64 -5.70 4.26
N ARG A 67 -3.61 -4.78 4.12
CA ARG A 67 -3.93 -3.82 5.18
C ARG A 67 -4.45 -4.52 6.44
N GLN A 68 -5.35 -5.49 6.28
CA GLN A 68 -5.90 -6.26 7.40
C GLN A 68 -4.81 -7.03 8.15
N ILE A 69 -3.95 -7.75 7.41
CA ILE A 69 -2.83 -8.49 8.00
C ILE A 69 -1.88 -7.53 8.74
N ALA A 70 -1.55 -6.39 8.13
CA ALA A 70 -0.68 -5.40 8.76
C ALA A 70 -1.29 -4.82 10.05
N SER A 71 -2.60 -4.58 10.08
CA SER A 71 -3.28 -4.08 11.29
C SER A 71 -3.39 -5.11 12.42
N GLN A 72 -3.34 -6.40 12.10
CA GLN A 72 -3.38 -7.48 13.10
C GLN A 72 -2.01 -7.79 13.70
N ARG A 73 -0.93 -7.29 13.08
CA ARG A 73 0.43 -7.55 13.56
C ARG A 73 0.63 -6.89 14.93
N GLN A 74 1.23 -7.63 15.86
CA GLN A 74 1.68 -7.09 17.13
C GLN A 74 2.59 -5.88 16.88
N THR A 75 2.20 -4.72 17.40
CA THR A 75 2.99 -3.50 17.35
C THR A 75 3.86 -3.42 18.60
N LYS A 76 4.92 -2.60 18.56
CA LYS A 76 5.76 -2.35 19.74
C LYS A 76 4.93 -1.88 20.96
N MET A 77 3.89 -1.09 20.70
CA MET A 77 2.97 -0.58 21.74
C MET A 77 2.17 -1.71 22.40
N ASN A 78 1.76 -2.71 21.62
CA ASN A 78 0.91 -3.80 22.08
C ASN A 78 1.72 -5.01 22.58
N ASP A 79 3.05 -4.90 22.65
CA ASP A 79 3.91 -5.90 23.27
C ASP A 79 4.02 -5.63 24.76
N PRO A 80 3.42 -6.47 25.63
CA PRO A 80 3.43 -6.26 27.07
C PRO A 80 4.85 -6.18 27.63
N LYS A 81 5.77 -7.03 27.15
CA LYS A 81 7.15 -7.09 27.65
C LYS A 81 7.92 -5.82 27.32
N LEU A 82 7.77 -5.31 26.09
CA LEU A 82 8.40 -4.05 25.68
C LEU A 82 7.79 -2.85 26.39
N ARG A 83 6.46 -2.86 26.57
CA ARG A 83 5.75 -1.79 27.27
C ARG A 83 6.20 -1.69 28.73
N ASP A 84 6.28 -2.82 29.43
CA ASP A 84 6.67 -2.86 30.84
C ASP A 84 8.14 -2.44 31.01
N LEU A 85 9.04 -2.92 30.12
CA LEU A 85 10.45 -2.53 30.14
C LEU A 85 10.64 -1.02 29.92
N VAL A 86 9.85 -0.40 29.05
CA VAL A 86 9.89 1.06 28.83
C VAL A 86 9.38 1.80 30.07
N LEU A 87 8.29 1.34 30.69
CA LEU A 87 7.74 1.96 31.90
C LEU A 87 8.72 1.89 33.07
N ASP A 88 9.39 0.76 33.27
CA ASP A 88 10.39 0.58 34.33
C ASP A 88 11.59 1.54 34.20
N GLN A 89 11.97 1.90 32.95
CA GLN A 89 13.03 2.89 32.73
C GLN A 89 12.62 4.32 33.09
N PHE A 90 11.31 4.64 33.03
CA PHE A 90 10.80 5.97 33.34
C PHE A 90 10.34 6.14 34.80
N THR A 91 10.15 5.05 35.55
CA THR A 91 9.75 5.07 36.96
C THR A 91 10.92 4.92 37.94
N ALA A 92 12.13 4.65 37.45
CA ALA A 92 13.33 4.70 38.28
C ALA A 92 13.49 6.12 38.86
N PRO A 93 13.58 6.27 40.21
CA PRO A 93 13.72 7.59 40.81
C PRO A 93 14.98 8.24 40.27
N THR A 94 14.82 9.44 39.70
CA THR A 94 15.94 10.32 39.38
C THR A 94 16.65 10.61 40.69
N VAL A 95 17.85 10.04 40.84
CA VAL A 95 18.77 10.37 41.95
C VAL A 95 19.29 11.79 41.76
#